data_AF-A0A2N3X127-F1
#
_entry.id   AF-A0A2N3X127-F1
#
_cell.length_a   1.000
_cell.length_b   1.000
_cell.length_c   1.000
_cell.angle_alpha   90.00
_cell.angle_beta   90.00
_cell.angle_gamma   90.00
#
_symmetry.space_group_name_H-M   'P 1'
#
loop_
_entity.id
_entity.type
_entity.pdbx_description
1 polymer ?
#
loop_
_entity_poly.entity_id
_entity_poly.type
_entity_poly.pdbx_seq_one_letter_code
_entity_poly.pdbx_strand_id
1 'polypeptide(L)'
;MEWICALLRDRETDSRAALRHYWRQVSDAAVTYGPLFFELSGHAMQGRAHAVSLRESLIQPWLEPLELIFQRRGSDGAQAAVQARISLAVARGLLLDLLLSGDRAGVDAAMGHLIDTELGAR
;
A
#
# COMPACT_ATOMS: atom_id res chain seq x y z
N MET A 1 -2.20 0.76 -12.77
CA MET A 1 -1.00 1.49 -13.24
C MET A 1 -1.25 2.97 -13.54
N GLU A 2 -2.46 3.40 -13.95
CA GLU A 2 -2.74 4.83 -14.24
C GLU A 2 -2.59 5.78 -13.04
N TRP A 3 -2.84 5.30 -11.82
CA TRP A 3 -2.72 6.13 -10.60
C TRP A 3 -1.27 6.43 -10.21
N ILE A 4 -0.32 5.54 -10.53
CA ILE A 4 1.12 5.81 -10.34
C ILE A 4 1.48 7.04 -11.18
N CYS A 5 1.07 7.10 -12.45
CA CYS A 5 1.27 8.27 -13.30
C CYS A 5 0.56 9.54 -12.78
N ALA A 6 -0.57 9.42 -12.07
CA ALA A 6 -1.25 10.56 -11.45
C ALA A 6 -0.51 11.08 -10.21
N LEU A 7 -0.01 10.18 -9.35
CA LEU A 7 0.85 10.53 -8.22
C LEU A 7 2.15 11.22 -8.65
N LEU A 8 2.62 10.91 -9.86
CA LEU A 8 3.88 11.40 -10.42
C LEU A 8 3.76 12.77 -11.14
N ARG A 9 2.57 13.39 -11.24
CA ARG A 9 2.34 14.61 -12.04
C ARG A 9 2.39 15.96 -11.28
N ASP A 10 2.62 15.92 -9.97
CA ASP A 10 2.95 17.04 -9.08
C ASP A 10 2.04 18.29 -9.06
N ARG A 11 1.13 18.32 -8.07
CA ARG A 11 1.25 19.29 -6.97
C ARG A 11 1.32 18.51 -5.65
N GLU A 12 2.12 18.96 -4.69
CA GLU A 12 2.30 18.32 -3.38
C GLU A 12 0.96 18.10 -2.62
N THR A 13 0.04 19.08 -2.68
CA THR A 13 -1.33 18.96 -2.14
C THR A 13 -2.18 17.94 -2.92
N ASP A 14 -1.97 17.86 -4.24
CA ASP A 14 -2.66 16.94 -5.13
C ASP A 14 -2.20 15.48 -4.90
N SER A 15 -0.93 15.29 -4.51
CA SER A 15 -0.37 13.97 -4.17
C SER A 15 -0.99 13.35 -2.91
N ARG A 16 -1.18 14.12 -1.83
CA ARG A 16 -1.80 13.60 -0.59
C ARG A 16 -3.28 13.30 -0.82
N ALA A 17 -3.99 14.18 -1.53
CA ALA A 17 -5.39 13.95 -1.90
C ALA A 17 -5.53 12.70 -2.79
N ALA A 18 -4.63 12.49 -3.76
CA ALA A 18 -4.59 11.31 -4.61
C ALA A 18 -4.37 10.03 -3.81
N LEU A 19 -3.45 10.04 -2.83
CA LEU A 19 -3.21 8.87 -1.97
C LEU A 19 -4.39 8.56 -1.06
N ARG A 20 -5.02 9.56 -0.45
CA ARG A 20 -6.25 9.36 0.34
C ARG A 20 -7.39 8.86 -0.53
N HIS A 21 -7.48 9.30 -1.78
CA HIS A 21 -8.45 8.77 -2.74
C HIS A 21 -8.16 7.31 -3.09
N TYR A 22 -6.91 6.96 -3.39
CA TYR A 22 -6.50 5.59 -3.66
C TYR A 22 -6.75 4.67 -2.46
N TRP A 23 -6.38 5.11 -1.26
CA TRP A 23 -6.65 4.37 -0.02
C TRP A 23 -8.14 4.04 0.13
N ARG A 24 -9.03 5.01 -0.12
CA ARG A 24 -10.48 4.76 -0.10
C ARG A 24 -10.90 3.69 -1.10
N GLN A 25 -10.42 3.78 -2.34
CA GLN A 25 -10.74 2.76 -3.36
C GLN A 25 -10.29 1.35 -2.94
N VAL A 26 -9.07 1.23 -2.40
CA VAL A 26 -8.51 -0.07 -2.00
C VAL A 26 -9.22 -0.61 -0.76
N SER A 27 -9.49 0.23 0.25
CA SER A 27 -10.22 -0.19 1.46
C SER A 27 -11.67 -0.57 1.16
N ASP A 28 -12.35 0.15 0.26
CA ASP A 28 -13.70 -0.22 -0.20
C ASP A 28 -13.70 -1.57 -0.93
N ALA A 29 -12.74 -1.81 -1.83
CA ALA A 29 -12.61 -3.08 -2.52
C ALA A 29 -12.21 -4.23 -1.58
N ALA A 30 -11.42 -3.94 -0.54
CA ALA A 30 -10.95 -4.93 0.41
C ALA A 30 -12.10 -5.56 1.21
N VAL A 31 -13.18 -4.83 1.51
CA VAL A 31 -14.36 -5.39 2.19
C VAL A 31 -14.92 -6.62 1.44
N THR A 32 -14.88 -6.59 0.10
CA THR A 32 -15.37 -7.69 -0.74
C THR A 32 -14.30 -8.76 -0.99
N TYR A 33 -13.09 -8.36 -1.40
CA TYR A 33 -12.08 -9.30 -1.91
C TYR A 33 -10.95 -9.62 -0.91
N GLY A 34 -10.86 -8.86 0.17
CA GLY A 34 -9.81 -8.95 1.18
C GLY A 34 -9.73 -10.31 1.88
N PRO A 35 -10.84 -10.92 2.35
CA PRO A 35 -10.79 -12.22 3.00
C PRO A 35 -10.14 -13.29 2.11
N LEU A 36 -10.55 -13.36 0.84
CA LEU A 36 -9.97 -14.29 -0.14
C LEU A 36 -8.49 -13.98 -0.40
N PHE A 37 -8.13 -12.69 -0.54
CA PHE A 37 -6.75 -12.27 -0.73
C PHE A 37 -5.84 -12.73 0.42
N PHE A 38 -6.26 -12.53 1.68
CA PHE A 38 -5.49 -12.93 2.85
C PHE A 38 -5.43 -14.46 3.03
N GLU A 39 -6.52 -15.18 2.76
CA GLU A 39 -6.52 -16.64 2.77
C GLU A 39 -5.53 -17.22 1.75
N LEU A 40 -5.59 -16.76 0.50
CA LEU A 40 -4.66 -17.19 -0.55
C LEU A 40 -3.23 -16.77 -0.26
N SER A 41 -3.02 -15.62 0.40
CA SER A 41 -1.70 -15.22 0.90
C SER A 41 -1.17 -16.22 1.94
N GLY A 42 -2.04 -16.73 2.83
CA GLY A 42 -1.73 -17.85 3.73
C GLY A 42 -1.27 -19.11 2.98
N HIS A 43 -2.01 -19.51 1.95
CA HIS A 43 -1.62 -20.62 1.08
C HIS A 43 -0.28 -20.38 0.38
N ALA A 44 -0.04 -19.16 -0.10
CA ALA A 44 1.23 -18.77 -0.70
C ALA A 44 2.38 -18.88 0.32
N MET A 45 2.18 -18.48 1.58
CA MET A 45 3.20 -18.65 2.63
C MET A 45 3.47 -20.13 2.94
N GLN A 46 2.46 -20.97 2.90
CA GLN A 46 2.57 -22.41 3.18
C GLN A 46 3.13 -23.27 2.03
N GLY A 47 3.55 -22.67 0.90
CA GLY A 47 4.09 -23.47 -0.19
C GLY A 47 3.04 -24.12 -1.11
N ARG A 48 1.75 -23.78 -1.00
CA ARG A 48 0.70 -24.48 -1.78
C ARG A 48 0.85 -24.24 -3.28
N ALA A 49 0.74 -25.32 -4.07
CA ALA A 49 1.00 -25.29 -5.51
C ALA A 49 0.09 -24.30 -6.27
N HIS A 50 -1.19 -24.22 -5.91
CA HIS A 50 -2.15 -23.29 -6.54
C HIS A 50 -1.90 -21.81 -6.22
N ALA A 51 -1.06 -21.51 -5.23
CA ALA A 51 -0.79 -20.15 -4.76
C ALA A 51 0.62 -19.64 -5.13
N VAL A 52 1.36 -20.38 -5.97
CA VAL A 52 2.74 -20.01 -6.38
C VAL A 52 2.77 -18.67 -7.11
N SER A 53 1.89 -18.47 -8.11
CA SER A 53 1.83 -17.20 -8.84
C SER A 53 1.49 -16.01 -7.93
N LEU A 54 0.62 -16.24 -6.93
CA LEU A 54 0.33 -15.20 -5.94
C LEU A 54 1.59 -14.84 -5.15
N ARG A 55 2.38 -15.82 -4.67
CA ARG A 55 3.65 -15.58 -3.95
C ARG A 55 4.58 -14.64 -4.71
N GLU A 56 4.74 -14.85 -6.01
CA GLU A 56 5.60 -14.05 -6.88
C GLU A 56 5.09 -12.60 -7.04
N SER A 57 3.76 -12.43 -7.00
CA SER A 57 3.11 -11.12 -7.17
C SER A 57 2.91 -10.32 -5.87
N LEU A 58 2.99 -10.96 -4.71
CA LEU A 58 2.60 -10.35 -3.44
C LEU A 58 3.54 -9.21 -3.03
N ILE A 59 4.85 -9.33 -3.20
CA ILE A 59 5.80 -8.37 -2.62
C ILE A 59 6.50 -7.57 -3.70
N GLN A 60 7.36 -8.20 -4.49
CA GLN A 60 8.32 -7.51 -5.33
C GLN A 60 7.69 -6.55 -6.36
N PRO A 61 6.60 -6.93 -7.08
CA PRO A 61 6.00 -6.04 -8.07
C PRO A 61 5.36 -4.77 -7.49
N TRP A 62 5.12 -4.73 -6.17
CA TRP A 62 4.61 -3.55 -5.47
C TRP A 62 5.73 -2.66 -4.95
N LEU A 63 6.90 -3.23 -4.62
CA LEU A 63 8.01 -2.45 -4.09
C LEU A 63 8.66 -1.57 -5.14
N GLU A 64 8.90 -2.10 -6.34
CA GLU A 64 9.51 -1.34 -7.45
C GLU A 64 8.81 0.00 -7.73
N PRO A 65 7.47 0.07 -7.92
CA PRO A 65 6.81 1.36 -8.13
C PRO A 65 6.82 2.26 -6.90
N LEU A 66 6.75 1.70 -5.69
CA LEU A 66 6.81 2.47 -4.44
C LEU A 66 8.20 3.09 -4.22
N GLU A 67 9.26 2.34 -4.51
CA GLU A 67 10.64 2.82 -4.46
C GLU A 67 10.86 4.00 -5.40
N LEU A 68 10.36 3.91 -6.65
CA LEU A 68 10.42 5.00 -7.62
C LEU A 68 9.69 6.26 -7.12
N ILE A 69 8.60 6.10 -6.38
CA ILE A 69 7.86 7.23 -5.79
C ILE A 69 8.71 7.92 -4.73
N PHE A 70 9.38 7.17 -3.85
CA PHE A 70 10.25 7.74 -2.81
C PHE A 70 11.54 8.36 -3.38
N GLN A 71 12.15 7.72 -4.38
CA GLN A 71 13.33 8.27 -5.08
C GLN A 71 13.04 9.61 -5.74
N ARG A 72 11.89 9.75 -6.42
CA ARG A 72 11.49 11.02 -7.04
C ARG A 72 11.22 12.13 -6.04
N ARG A 73 11.02 11.78 -4.76
CA ARG A 73 10.85 12.73 -3.65
C ARG A 73 12.15 13.04 -2.92
N GLY A 74 13.29 12.54 -3.42
CA GLY A 74 14.62 12.88 -2.93
C GLY A 74 15.23 11.88 -1.95
N SER A 75 14.55 10.77 -1.63
CA SER A 75 15.16 9.69 -0.87
C SER A 75 16.28 9.04 -1.70
N ASP A 76 17.39 8.70 -1.05
CA ASP A 76 18.40 7.83 -1.68
C ASP A 76 17.83 6.41 -1.91
N GLY A 77 18.53 5.60 -2.71
CA GLY A 77 18.04 4.26 -3.08
C GLY A 77 17.79 3.33 -1.90
N ALA A 78 18.62 3.41 -0.85
CA ALA A 78 18.48 2.55 0.32
C ALA A 78 17.29 2.99 1.20
N GLN A 79 17.13 4.30 1.41
CA GLN A 79 16.01 4.88 2.12
C GLN A 79 14.68 4.62 1.39
N ALA A 80 14.66 4.78 0.06
CA ALA A 80 13.48 4.53 -0.75
C ALA A 80 12.99 3.07 -0.65
N ALA A 81 13.91 2.10 -0.65
CA ALA A 81 13.60 0.68 -0.47
C ALA A 81 12.99 0.38 0.90
N VAL A 82 13.55 0.97 1.96
CA VAL A 82 13.00 0.86 3.32
C VAL A 82 11.59 1.46 3.36
N GLN A 83 11.42 2.66 2.82
CA GLN A 83 10.16 3.39 2.91
C GLN A 83 9.04 2.75 2.07
N ALA A 84 9.39 2.19 0.91
CA ALA A 84 8.48 1.40 0.09
C ALA A 84 7.96 0.18 0.86
N ARG A 85 8.85 -0.53 1.56
CA ARG A 85 8.48 -1.72 2.32
C ARG A 85 7.64 -1.38 3.55
N ILE A 86 7.96 -0.30 4.28
CA ILE A 86 7.14 0.21 5.39
C ILE A 86 5.75 0.55 4.89
N SER A 87 5.64 1.35 3.83
CA SER A 87 4.36 1.80 3.29
C SER A 87 3.47 0.63 2.85
N LEU A 88 4.06 -0.37 2.18
CA LEU A 88 3.34 -1.56 1.76
C LEU A 88 2.88 -2.43 2.94
N ALA A 89 3.73 -2.57 3.97
CA ALA A 89 3.41 -3.33 5.18
C ALA A 89 2.27 -2.67 5.97
N VAL A 90 2.33 -1.36 6.17
CA VAL A 90 1.28 -0.59 6.88
C VAL A 90 -0.04 -0.68 6.12
N ALA A 91 -0.04 -0.47 4.80
CA ALA A 91 -1.27 -0.58 4.01
C ALA A 91 -1.93 -1.97 4.17
N ARG A 92 -1.15 -3.05 4.09
CA ARG A 92 -1.69 -4.41 4.26
C ARG A 92 -2.16 -4.70 5.67
N GLY A 93 -1.42 -4.23 6.68
CA GLY A 93 -1.81 -4.36 8.07
C GLY A 93 -3.14 -3.67 8.36
N LEU A 94 -3.32 -2.44 7.86
CA LEU A 94 -4.56 -1.69 8.03
C LEU A 94 -5.75 -2.30 7.28
N LEU A 95 -5.52 -2.91 6.11
CA LEU A 95 -6.58 -3.66 5.43
C LEU A 95 -6.97 -4.93 6.19
N LEU A 96 -6.00 -5.64 6.76
CA LEU A 96 -6.29 -6.82 7.60
C LEU A 96 -7.04 -6.41 8.87
N ASP A 97 -6.61 -5.33 9.52
CA ASP A 97 -7.28 -4.74 10.68
C ASP A 97 -8.74 -4.43 10.33
N LEU A 98 -8.99 -3.66 9.25
CA LEU A 98 -10.34 -3.31 8.81
C LEU A 98 -11.25 -4.53 8.67
N LEU A 99 -10.75 -5.64 8.12
CA LEU A 99 -11.53 -6.86 7.93
C LEU A 99 -11.86 -7.59 9.23
N LEU A 100 -11.01 -7.46 10.24
CA LEU A 100 -11.18 -8.11 11.53
C LEU A 100 -11.98 -7.25 12.51
N SER A 101 -11.75 -5.94 12.52
CA SER A 101 -12.36 -5.00 13.47
C SER A 101 -13.61 -4.33 12.92
N GLY A 102 -13.71 -4.14 11.61
CA GLY A 102 -14.72 -3.30 10.98
C GLY A 102 -14.53 -1.80 11.21
N ASP A 103 -13.45 -1.38 11.90
CA ASP A 103 -13.22 0.02 12.27
C ASP A 103 -12.67 0.83 11.09
N ARG A 104 -13.57 1.23 10.19
CA ARG A 104 -13.20 2.06 9.03
C ARG A 104 -12.59 3.40 9.44
N ALA A 105 -13.11 4.03 10.48
CA ALA A 105 -12.64 5.35 10.89
C ALA A 105 -11.21 5.28 11.45
N GLY A 106 -10.93 4.26 12.27
CA GLY A 106 -9.60 4.03 12.84
C GLY A 106 -8.54 3.78 11.77
N VAL A 107 -8.81 2.89 10.81
CA VAL A 107 -7.84 2.58 9.75
C VAL A 107 -7.63 3.76 8.79
N ASP A 108 -8.67 4.54 8.49
CA ASP A 108 -8.57 5.75 7.67
C ASP A 108 -7.72 6.83 8.38
N ALA A 109 -7.88 6.98 9.69
CA ALA A 109 -7.07 7.90 10.49
C ALA A 109 -5.60 7.47 10.52
N ALA A 110 -5.32 6.18 10.70
CA ALA A 110 -3.96 5.64 10.70
C ALA A 110 -3.26 5.80 9.35
N MET A 111 -3.95 5.49 8.23
CA MET A 111 -3.40 5.73 6.90
C MET A 111 -3.21 7.22 6.62
N GLY A 112 -4.16 8.06 7.07
CA GLY A 112 -4.03 9.50 7.00
C GLY A 112 -2.77 10.01 7.69
N HIS A 113 -2.48 9.50 8.89
CA HIS A 113 -1.26 9.84 9.63
C HIS A 113 0.01 9.44 8.86
N LEU A 114 0.07 8.22 8.32
CA LEU A 114 1.19 7.77 7.48
C LEU A 114 1.40 8.69 6.27
N ILE A 115 0.32 9.04 5.57
CA ILE A 115 0.37 9.96 4.41
C ILE A 115 0.91 11.32 4.84
N ASP A 116 0.53 11.82 6.02
CA ASP A 116 0.97 13.14 6.49
C ASP A 116 2.42 13.14 7.00
N THR A 117 2.90 12.05 7.60
CA THR A 117 4.28 11.95 8.12
C THR A 117 5.29 11.60 7.03
N GLU A 118 5.06 10.53 6.27
CA GLU A 118 5.98 10.03 5.25
C GLU A 118 6.08 10.94 4.02
N LEU A 119 5.09 11.84 3.86
CA LEU A 119 5.03 12.82 2.78
C LEU A 119 5.05 14.25 3.31
N GLY A 120 5.34 14.42 4.60
CA GLY A 120 5.50 15.70 5.28
C GLY A 120 6.95 16.04 5.60
N ALA A 121 7.87 15.08 5.48
CA ALA A 121 9.30 15.34 5.61
C ALA A 121 9.83 16.04 4.35
N ARG A 122 9.99 17.36 4.46
CA ARG A 122 11.00 18.13 3.71
C ARG A 122 12.28 18.18 4.52
#